data_AF-A0A382PA50-F1
#
_entry.id   AF-A0A382PA50-F1
#
_cell.length_a   1.000
_cell.length_b   1.000
_cell.length_c   1.000
_cell.angle_alpha   90.00
_cell.angle_beta   90.00
_cell.angle_gamma   90.00
#
_symmetry.space_group_name_H-M   'P 1'
#
loop_
_entity.id
_entity.type
_entity.pdbx_description
1 polymer ?
#
loop_
_entity_poly.entity_id
_entity_poly.type
_entity_poly.pdbx_seq_one_letter_code
_entity_poly.pdbx_strand_id
1 'polypeptide(L)'
;RYKITYFAERRSSGNDKTYGIYKSKESWIQRIQADGTIETSGAWTADPTECPECYSSELIRDHLTDMEFNAFDNQGKILNPPPSPDNSSTRGDLYNIKIVDVRLTFRSKREFFRAEAQEGKPRLVKGLGDRTAEFFDKFLRDSIVVTVHTRNIGAGS
;
A
#
# COMPACT_ATOMS: atom_id res chain seq x y z
N ARG A 1 -12.17 9.77 -16.88
CA ARG A 1 -11.67 9.94 -15.48
C ARG A 1 -10.65 8.82 -15.24
N TYR A 2 -9.61 9.02 -14.44
CA TYR A 2 -8.68 7.92 -14.10
C TYR A 2 -8.76 7.55 -12.62
N LYS A 3 -8.56 6.27 -12.35
CA LYS A 3 -8.38 5.70 -11.02
C LYS A 3 -7.02 5.00 -11.00
N ILE A 4 -6.19 5.36 -10.03
CA ILE A 4 -4.89 4.75 -9.82
C ILE A 4 -4.97 3.98 -8.50
N THR A 5 -4.61 2.70 -8.53
CA THR A 5 -4.58 1.86 -7.33
C THR A 5 -3.18 1.33 -7.12
N TYR A 6 -2.65 1.50 -5.91
CA TYR A 6 -1.43 0.84 -5.47
C TYR A 6 -1.80 -0.34 -4.60
N PHE A 7 -1.20 -1.50 -4.83
CA PHE A 7 -1.50 -2.71 -4.09
C PHE A 7 -0.25 -3.59 -3.98
N ALA A 8 -0.24 -4.47 -2.98
CA ALA A 8 0.85 -5.41 -2.76
C ALA A 8 0.38 -6.83 -3.07
N GLU A 9 1.16 -7.59 -3.83
CA GLU A 9 0.92 -9.01 -4.06
C GLU A 9 2.13 -9.83 -3.63
N ARG A 10 1.87 -11.04 -3.13
CA ARG A 10 2.93 -11.95 -2.73
C ARG A 10 3.74 -12.37 -3.97
N ARG A 11 5.06 -12.27 -3.86
CA ARG A 11 6.01 -12.79 -4.82
C ARG A 11 6.87 -13.87 -4.18
N SER A 12 6.93 -15.02 -4.82
CA SER A 12 7.80 -16.13 -4.45
C SER A 12 8.80 -16.39 -5.55
N SER A 13 10.09 -16.19 -5.28
CA SER A 13 11.18 -16.56 -6.18
C SER A 13 12.03 -17.62 -5.49
N GLY A 14 11.75 -18.89 -5.76
CA GLY A 14 12.36 -20.01 -5.03
C GLY A 14 11.97 -19.95 -3.54
N ASN A 15 12.97 -19.93 -2.65
CA ASN A 15 12.77 -19.84 -1.21
C ASN A 15 12.49 -18.41 -0.71
N ASP A 16 12.61 -17.42 -1.59
CA ASP A 16 12.44 -16.01 -1.22
C ASP A 16 10.96 -15.60 -1.28
N LYS A 17 10.36 -15.31 -0.12
CA LYS A 17 8.96 -14.90 0.02
C LYS A 17 8.90 -13.42 0.39
N THR A 18 8.51 -12.59 -0.57
CA THR A 18 8.37 -11.14 -0.40
C THR A 18 7.05 -10.67 -1.00
N TYR A 19 6.80 -9.37 -0.97
CA TYR A 19 5.72 -8.72 -1.70
C TYR A 19 6.30 -7.82 -2.80
N GLY A 20 5.61 -7.77 -3.94
CA GLY A 20 5.78 -6.73 -4.95
C GLY A 20 4.72 -5.66 -4.76
N ILE A 21 5.11 -4.39 -4.90
CA ILE A 21 4.18 -3.26 -4.98
C ILE A 21 3.87 -3.02 -6.44
N TYR A 22 2.59 -3.07 -6.76
CA TYR A 22 2.06 -2.85 -8.08
C TYR A 22 1.24 -1.58 -8.12
N LYS A 23 1.11 -1.04 -9.32
CA LYS A 23 0.23 0.07 -9.65
C LYS A 23 -0.70 -0.37 -10.78
N SER A 24 -1.97 -0.02 -10.67
CA SER A 24 -2.91 -0.07 -11.78
C SER A 24 -3.32 1.36 -12.16
N LYS A 25 -3.72 1.51 -13.41
CA LYS A 25 -4.34 2.72 -13.94
C LYS A 25 -5.52 2.32 -14.80
N GLU A 26 -6.71 2.72 -14.37
CA GLU A 26 -7.97 2.42 -15.04
C GLU A 26 -8.64 3.73 -15.48
N SER A 27 -9.32 3.69 -16.63
CA SER A 27 -10.15 4.80 -17.12
C SER A 27 -11.63 4.49 -16.91
N TRP A 28 -12.41 5.50 -16.54
CA TRP A 28 -13.88 5.41 -16.51
C TRP A 28 -14.43 5.66 -17.90
N ILE A 29 -15.14 4.67 -18.44
CA ILE A 29 -15.84 4.75 -19.72
C ILE A 29 -17.34 4.74 -19.48
N GLN A 30 -18.03 5.71 -20.05
CA GLN A 30 -19.49 5.83 -20.06
C GLN A 30 -19.87 6.45 -21.40
N ARG A 31 -20.59 5.69 -22.23
CA ARG A 31 -20.78 6.04 -23.64
C ARG A 31 -22.02 6.91 -23.84
N ILE A 32 -21.99 7.69 -24.92
CA ILE A 32 -23.18 8.30 -25.50
C ILE A 32 -23.75 7.30 -26.50
N GLN A 33 -25.02 6.96 -26.35
CA GLN A 33 -25.74 6.04 -27.20
C GLN A 33 -26.13 6.72 -28.53
N ALA A 34 -26.52 5.91 -29.52
CA ALA A 34 -26.87 6.40 -30.86
C ALA A 34 -28.06 7.37 -30.88
N ASP A 35 -28.93 7.30 -29.87
CA ASP A 35 -30.08 8.21 -29.68
C ASP A 35 -29.73 9.52 -28.95
N GLY A 36 -28.43 9.74 -28.66
CA GLY A 36 -27.93 10.91 -27.96
C GLY A 36 -28.05 10.83 -26.43
N THR A 37 -28.59 9.75 -25.87
CA THR A 37 -28.64 9.54 -24.41
C THR A 37 -27.29 9.06 -23.88
N ILE A 38 -26.99 9.34 -22.60
CA ILE A 38 -25.77 8.84 -21.95
C ILE A 38 -26.11 7.55 -21.20
N GLU A 39 -25.26 6.52 -21.30
CA GLU A 39 -25.39 5.31 -20.48
C GLU A 39 -25.60 5.67 -19.00
N THR A 40 -26.54 5.00 -18.34
CA THR A 40 -26.88 5.30 -16.94
C THR A 40 -25.74 4.95 -15.97
N SER A 41 -24.89 3.99 -16.34
CA SER A 41 -23.68 3.63 -15.60
C SER A 41 -22.51 3.45 -16.57
N GLY A 42 -21.31 3.68 -16.06
CA GLY A 42 -20.06 3.35 -16.75
C GLY A 42 -19.32 2.23 -16.05
N ALA A 43 -18.13 1.90 -16.58
CA ALA A 43 -17.23 0.92 -15.98
C ALA A 43 -15.79 1.46 -15.95
N TRP A 44 -15.03 0.99 -14.96
CA TRP A 44 -13.57 1.16 -14.96
C TRP A 44 -12.96 0.08 -15.87
N THR A 45 -12.06 0.48 -16.75
CA THR A 45 -11.34 -0.44 -17.65
C THR A 45 -9.85 -0.15 -17.66
N ALA A 46 -9.06 -1.21 -17.80
CA ALA A 46 -7.64 -1.14 -18.13
C ALA A 46 -7.34 -1.79 -19.51
N ASP A 47 -8.38 -2.01 -20.33
CA ASP A 47 -8.21 -2.58 -21.66
C ASP A 47 -7.42 -1.60 -22.55
N PRO A 48 -6.28 -2.01 -23.13
CA PRO A 48 -5.44 -1.14 -23.97
C PRO A 48 -6.12 -0.72 -25.27
N THR A 49 -7.19 -1.39 -25.70
CA THR A 49 -7.98 -1.00 -26.88
C THR A 49 -8.88 0.21 -26.60
N GLU A 50 -9.40 0.32 -25.36
CA GLU A 50 -10.24 1.44 -24.93
C GLU A 50 -9.44 2.54 -24.23
N CYS A 51 -8.31 2.18 -23.61
CA CYS A 51 -7.38 3.10 -22.94
C CYS A 51 -5.92 2.65 -23.17
N PRO A 52 -5.27 3.12 -24.25
CA PRO A 52 -3.90 2.72 -24.61
C PRO A 52 -2.85 2.98 -23.51
N GLU A 53 -3.09 3.97 -22.67
CA GLU A 53 -2.21 4.38 -21.57
C GLU A 53 -2.59 3.76 -20.20
N CYS A 54 -3.56 2.84 -20.16
CA CYS A 54 -4.00 2.13 -18.97
C CYS A 54 -3.30 0.78 -18.81
N TYR A 55 -3.30 0.26 -17.59
CA TYR A 55 -2.69 -1.02 -17.25
C TYR A 55 -3.29 -1.59 -15.96
N SER A 56 -3.50 -2.90 -15.92
CA SER A 56 -4.12 -3.58 -14.78
C SER A 56 -3.14 -3.81 -13.63
N SER A 57 -1.86 -4.03 -13.94
CA SER A 57 -0.83 -4.27 -12.94
C SER A 57 0.57 -4.02 -13.51
N GLU A 58 1.28 -3.04 -12.96
CA GLU A 58 2.66 -2.73 -13.26
C GLU A 58 3.49 -2.82 -11.97
N LEU A 59 4.52 -3.67 -11.96
CA LEU A 59 5.42 -3.81 -10.81
C LEU A 59 6.27 -2.55 -10.65
N ILE A 60 6.09 -1.81 -9.55
CA ILE A 60 6.81 -0.57 -9.27
C ILE A 60 8.02 -0.83 -8.35
N ARG A 61 7.84 -1.67 -7.33
CA ARG A 61 8.89 -2.07 -6.40
C ARG A 61 8.71 -3.52 -6.00
N ASP A 62 9.81 -4.14 -5.61
CA ASP A 62 9.86 -5.54 -5.25
C ASP A 62 10.62 -5.71 -3.92
N HIS A 63 10.56 -6.91 -3.35
CA HIS A 63 11.23 -7.27 -2.09
C HIS A 63 10.73 -6.48 -0.88
N LEU A 64 9.45 -6.12 -0.87
CA LEU A 64 8.78 -5.59 0.31
C LEU A 64 8.59 -6.72 1.33
N THR A 65 9.10 -6.53 2.55
CA THR A 65 9.06 -7.55 3.60
C THR A 65 8.16 -7.18 4.77
N ASP A 66 7.87 -5.89 4.96
CA ASP A 66 6.98 -5.43 6.02
C ASP A 66 6.28 -4.13 5.62
N MET A 67 5.04 -3.98 6.08
CA MET A 67 4.22 -2.78 5.91
C MET A 67 3.50 -2.46 7.21
N GLU A 68 3.51 -1.20 7.60
CA GLU A 68 2.84 -0.71 8.79
C GLU A 68 2.11 0.59 8.47
N PHE A 69 0.85 0.67 8.93
CA PHE A 69 -0.04 1.80 8.71
C PHE A 69 -0.65 2.21 10.05
N ASN A 70 -0.33 3.42 10.51
CA ASN A 70 -0.89 3.95 11.74
C ASN A 70 -1.72 5.19 11.40
N ALA A 71 -3.03 5.12 11.67
CA ALA A 71 -3.95 6.23 11.47
C ALA A 71 -4.08 7.04 12.76
N PHE A 72 -4.08 8.37 12.64
CA PHE A 72 -4.14 9.29 13.76
C PHE A 72 -5.31 10.26 13.63
N ASP A 73 -5.89 10.62 14.76
CA ASP A 73 -6.91 11.66 14.86
C ASP A 73 -6.33 13.08 14.81
N ASN A 74 -7.18 14.09 15.00
CA ASN A 74 -6.78 15.50 15.02
C ASN A 74 -5.91 15.91 16.21
N GLN A 75 -5.83 15.09 17.26
CA GLN A 75 -4.96 15.30 18.41
C GLN A 75 -3.65 14.53 18.28
N GLY A 76 -3.43 13.82 17.16
CA GLY A 76 -2.25 12.99 16.95
C GLY A 76 -2.28 11.68 17.74
N LYS A 77 -3.45 11.22 18.19
CA LYS A 77 -3.60 9.92 18.86
C LYS A 77 -3.87 8.83 17.84
N ILE A 78 -3.19 7.69 17.99
CA ILE A 78 -3.44 6.50 17.17
C ILE A 78 -4.89 6.05 17.37
N LEU A 79 -5.59 5.86 16.25
CA LEU A 79 -6.91 5.24 16.19
C LEU A 79 -6.74 3.72 16.32
N ASN A 80 -7.05 3.20 17.50
CA ASN A 80 -6.92 1.79 17.86
C ASN A 80 -8.20 1.30 18.55
N PRO A 81 -8.89 0.25 18.05
CA PRO A 81 -8.57 -0.56 16.86
C PRO A 81 -8.56 0.25 15.55
N PRO A 82 -7.83 -0.22 14.51
CA PRO A 82 -7.79 0.48 13.23
C PRO A 82 -9.19 0.68 12.64
N PRO A 83 -9.50 1.88 12.11
CA PRO A 83 -10.80 2.18 11.54
C PRO A 83 -11.06 1.34 10.29
N SER A 84 -12.26 0.76 10.19
CA SER A 84 -12.64 -0.09 9.05
C SER A 84 -14.03 0.25 8.52
N PRO A 85 -14.21 0.30 7.18
CA PRO A 85 -15.53 0.52 6.59
C PRO A 85 -16.48 -0.64 6.84
N ASP A 86 -15.98 -1.84 7.07
CA ASP A 86 -16.80 -3.05 7.26
C ASP A 86 -17.19 -3.26 8.73
N ASN A 87 -16.52 -2.58 9.66
CA ASN A 87 -16.78 -2.68 11.09
C ASN A 87 -17.56 -1.47 11.61
N SER A 88 -18.84 -1.66 11.93
CA SER A 88 -19.72 -0.59 12.40
C SER A 88 -19.22 0.15 13.65
N SER A 89 -18.47 -0.51 14.54
CA SER A 89 -17.98 0.12 15.77
C SER A 89 -16.79 1.07 15.54
N THR A 90 -16.07 0.93 14.42
CA THR A 90 -14.89 1.75 14.09
C THR A 90 -15.07 2.55 12.80
N ARG A 91 -16.17 2.33 12.06
CA ARG A 91 -16.50 3.05 10.82
C ARG A 91 -16.57 4.56 11.02
N GLY A 92 -17.08 5.01 12.18
CA GLY A 92 -17.13 6.43 12.52
C GLY A 92 -15.76 7.09 12.57
N ASP A 93 -14.72 6.33 12.96
CA ASP A 93 -13.36 6.84 13.10
C ASP A 93 -12.68 7.10 11.76
N LEU A 94 -13.20 6.56 10.65
CA LEU A 94 -12.72 6.89 9.29
C LEU A 94 -12.76 8.39 9.02
N TYR A 95 -13.79 9.08 9.52
CA TYR A 95 -13.96 10.53 9.35
C TYR A 95 -13.03 11.35 10.27
N ASN A 96 -12.47 10.70 11.28
CA ASN A 96 -11.58 11.32 12.26
C ASN A 96 -10.11 11.25 11.84
N ILE A 97 -9.75 10.42 10.85
CA ILE A 97 -8.37 10.28 10.36
C ILE A 97 -7.86 11.62 9.79
N LYS A 98 -6.82 12.19 10.40
CA LYS A 98 -6.14 13.40 9.91
C LYS A 98 -4.76 13.13 9.35
N ILE A 99 -4.11 12.10 9.85
CA ILE A 99 -2.75 11.72 9.47
C ILE A 99 -2.68 10.20 9.37
N VAL A 100 -1.96 9.70 8.38
CA VAL A 100 -1.58 8.29 8.28
C VAL A 100 -0.07 8.20 8.14
N ASP A 101 0.59 7.55 9.09
CA ASP A 101 1.98 7.14 8.90
C ASP A 101 2.01 5.82 8.16
N VAL A 102 2.77 5.81 7.07
CA VAL A 102 3.01 4.65 6.23
C VAL A 102 4.49 4.30 6.32
N ARG A 103 4.78 3.09 6.79
CA ARG A 103 6.14 2.53 6.79
C ARG A 103 6.21 1.31 5.89
N LEU A 104 7.14 1.34 4.95
CA LEU A 104 7.41 0.24 4.02
C LEU A 104 8.86 -0.21 4.20
N THR A 105 9.07 -1.50 4.48
CA THR A 105 10.42 -2.07 4.63
C THR A 105 10.77 -2.93 3.44
N PHE A 106 11.86 -2.59 2.77
CA PHE A 106 12.39 -3.33 1.64
C PHE A 106 13.63 -4.10 2.02
N ARG A 107 13.77 -5.31 1.48
CA ARG A 107 14.98 -6.11 1.55
C ARG A 107 15.80 -5.92 0.28
N SER A 108 17.12 -5.84 0.43
CA SER A 108 18.07 -5.97 -0.68
C SER A 108 17.85 -7.26 -1.47
N LYS A 109 17.94 -7.19 -2.80
CA LYS A 109 17.73 -8.34 -3.70
C LYS A 109 18.83 -9.39 -3.59
N ARG A 110 20.06 -8.95 -3.31
CA ARG A 110 21.25 -9.79 -3.14
C ARG A 110 21.77 -9.64 -1.73
N GLU A 111 22.61 -10.60 -1.31
CA GLU A 111 23.36 -10.47 -0.07
C GLU A 111 24.12 -9.14 -0.07
N PHE A 112 23.90 -8.35 0.97
CA PHE A 112 24.54 -7.06 1.18
C PHE A 112 25.71 -7.20 2.14
N PHE A 113 25.54 -8.01 3.18
CA PHE A 113 26.57 -8.27 4.18
C PHE A 113 27.46 -9.44 3.76
N ARG A 114 28.75 -9.35 4.08
CA ARG A 114 29.73 -10.41 3.78
C ARG A 114 29.46 -11.69 4.57
N ALA A 115 28.92 -11.56 5.79
CA ALA A 115 28.66 -12.66 6.71
C ALA A 115 27.31 -12.47 7.42
N GLU A 116 26.76 -13.58 7.91
CA GLU A 116 25.56 -13.59 8.74
C GLU A 116 25.80 -12.82 10.06
N ALA A 117 24.72 -12.42 10.73
CA ALA A 117 24.84 -11.73 12.00
C ALA A 117 25.31 -12.73 13.07
N GLN A 118 26.15 -12.28 13.99
CA GLN A 118 26.56 -13.09 15.13
C GLN A 118 25.37 -13.28 16.07
N GLU A 119 25.35 -14.43 16.76
CA GLU A 119 24.39 -14.68 17.84
C GLU A 119 24.47 -13.56 18.90
N GLY A 120 23.32 -13.07 19.34
CA GLY A 120 23.23 -11.92 20.27
C GLY A 120 23.54 -10.55 19.65
N LYS A 121 23.85 -10.47 18.35
CA LYS A 121 24.04 -9.20 17.62
C LYS A 121 23.21 -9.15 16.33
N PRO A 122 21.88 -9.31 16.42
CA PRO A 122 21.01 -9.26 15.26
C PRO A 122 21.06 -7.89 14.57
N ARG A 123 20.70 -7.90 13.29
CA ARG A 123 20.39 -6.67 12.55
C ARG A 123 18.96 -6.28 12.86
N LEU A 124 18.79 -5.17 13.56
CA LEU A 124 17.48 -4.68 13.98
C LEU A 124 16.86 -3.80 12.91
N VAL A 125 15.58 -4.04 12.63
CA VAL A 125 14.73 -3.12 11.88
C VAL A 125 13.65 -2.63 12.83
N LYS A 126 13.62 -1.33 13.10
CA LYS A 126 12.66 -0.70 14.02
C LYS A 126 11.32 -0.48 13.31
N GLY A 127 10.23 -0.89 13.96
CA GLY A 127 8.86 -0.53 13.60
C GLY A 127 8.47 0.85 14.13
N LEU A 128 7.27 1.32 13.78
CA LEU A 128 6.69 2.53 14.38
C LEU A 128 6.14 2.25 15.80
N GLY A 129 5.71 1.02 16.06
CA GLY A 129 5.42 0.49 17.40
C GLY A 129 6.20 -0.79 17.72
N ASP A 130 5.50 -1.80 18.20
CA ASP A 130 6.09 -3.06 18.68
C ASP A 130 6.56 -4.01 17.56
N ARG A 131 6.59 -3.55 16.30
CA ARG A 131 6.99 -4.34 15.12
C ARG A 131 8.52 -4.35 14.89
N THR A 132 9.32 -4.16 15.93
CA THR A 132 10.77 -4.31 15.80
C THR A 132 11.09 -5.77 15.48
N ALA A 133 11.86 -6.00 14.42
CA ALA A 133 12.25 -7.32 13.98
C ALA A 133 13.77 -7.50 13.97
N GLU A 134 14.18 -8.70 14.34
CA GLU A 134 15.58 -9.13 14.36
C GLU A 134 15.89 -10.00 13.14
N PHE A 135 17.02 -9.74 12.49
CA PHE A 135 17.46 -10.51 11.33
C PHE A 135 18.92 -10.95 11.46
N PHE A 136 19.15 -12.21 11.11
CA PHE A 136 20.48 -12.84 11.17
C PHE A 136 21.07 -13.11 9.77
N ASP A 137 20.26 -13.00 8.72
CA ASP A 137 20.68 -13.21 7.34
C ASP A 137 21.57 -12.09 6.78
N LYS A 138 22.14 -12.31 5.60
CA LYS A 138 23.04 -11.37 4.92
C LYS A 138 22.33 -10.26 4.15
N PHE A 139 21.02 -10.09 4.28
CA PHE A 139 20.28 -9.11 3.52
C PHE A 139 20.06 -7.82 4.32
N LEU A 140 20.40 -6.68 3.70
CA LEU A 140 20.03 -5.37 4.22
C LEU A 140 18.52 -5.19 4.11
N ARG A 141 17.94 -4.59 5.15
CA ARG A 141 16.56 -4.10 5.16
C ARG A 141 16.57 -2.63 5.47
N ASP A 142 15.83 -1.87 4.69
CA ASP A 142 15.71 -0.42 4.84
C ASP A 142 14.24 -0.02 4.82
N SER A 143 13.89 0.96 5.65
CA SER A 143 12.51 1.39 5.87
C SER A 143 12.33 2.82 5.36
N ILE A 144 11.30 3.02 4.53
CA ILE A 144 10.82 4.36 4.17
C ILE A 144 9.61 4.64 5.05
N VAL A 145 9.60 5.79 5.70
CA VAL A 145 8.48 6.27 6.51
C VAL A 145 7.95 7.56 5.87
N VAL A 146 6.65 7.60 5.63
CA VAL A 146 5.97 8.77 5.06
C VAL A 146 4.75 9.08 5.91
N THR A 147 4.68 10.33 6.38
CA THR A 147 3.50 10.86 7.06
C THR A 147 2.61 11.54 6.03
N VAL A 148 1.39 11.04 5.85
CA VAL A 148 0.43 11.54 4.88
C VAL A 148 -0.67 12.31 5.60
N HIS A 149 -0.82 13.59 5.27
CA HIS A 149 -1.92 14.40 5.82
C HIS A 149 -3.19 14.17 5.00
N THR A 150 -4.25 13.67 5.63
CA THR A 150 -5.47 13.20 4.96
C THR A 150 -6.58 14.24 5.07
N ARG A 151 -6.58 15.21 4.15
CA ARG A 151 -7.60 16.29 4.15
C ARG A 151 -9.01 15.79 3.74
N ASN A 152 -9.12 14.66 3.02
CA ASN A 152 -10.36 14.21 2.35
C ASN A 152 -10.80 12.77 2.64
N ILE A 153 -10.21 12.06 3.60
CA ILE A 153 -10.71 10.73 3.98
C ILE A 153 -11.98 10.95 4.80
N GLY A 154 -13.15 10.80 4.15
CA GLY A 154 -14.47 10.99 4.78
C GLY A 154 -15.44 11.95 4.08
N ALA A 155 -15.10 12.54 2.93
CA ALA A 155 -16.02 13.45 2.22
C ALA A 155 -16.87 12.75 1.12
N GLY A 156 -16.81 11.43 1.03
CA GLY A 156 -17.54 10.63 0.03
C GLY A 156 -18.60 9.76 0.67
N SER A 157 -19.78 10.34 0.92
CA SER A 157 -21.05 9.63 1.12
C SER A 157 -22.11 10.34 0.31
#